data_AF-A0A7T4QU75-F1
#
_entry.id   AF-A0A7T4QU75-F1
#
_cell.length_a   1.000
_cell.length_b   1.000
_cell.length_c   1.000
_cell.angle_alpha   90.00
_cell.angle_beta   90.00
_cell.angle_gamma   90.00
#
_symmetry.space_group_name_H-M   'P 1'
#
loop_
_entity.id
_entity.type
_entity.pdbx_description
1 polymer ?
#
loop_
_entity_poly.entity_id
_entity_poly.type
_entity_poly.pdbx_seq_one_letter_code
_entity_poly.pdbx_strand_id
1 'polypeptide(L)'
;MSRIFKKIIFTVLTLVLIHGPSFSFAQYGIEDLPNPKIKGQNYFVSNPDQIISNHVVEELDVISWQVDSITKCEFAIVIVNDYVGDSDFDFALNLFSAWGIGKKESNNGLLLFIAKNRHEYRFISGYGMEGILPDAYLKRIGEKFLVPNFKAEDYDRGVLECSRFIQTILTAPDARTELDRLMPETIPFWNFKNPHLKNSLLVLFAFVILYVWISVVTKITKGKITKKSSYFPPLVSGCGCMGMLMFFTSFIFAFVFENFEQVYQVRNLPYFILVFGIITLAMKYNAGVTTVMNSYKDEENIQQAIRKFLRWNFLPILVSPLAWIDFGKSNKRLYKYEGRLLPPDNSGNWLRINRDNADSKMRNYLDAGQLMEEKINSRDYEVWVNSKTNETKLIPWDENKTIELCPQCHYKTFEKDLRKTITKATYSSGGLEEKYDLCKYCGYTISHGTQSTPRLVRSSSSSSSGGSGRSSGSGGGSFGGGSSGGGGAGGRW
;
A
#
# COMPACT_ATOMS: atom_id res chain seq x y z
N MET A 1 -23.66 -3.64 65.40
CA MET A 1 -23.88 -2.30 64.78
C MET A 1 -25.27 -2.26 64.18
N SER A 2 -26.20 -1.52 64.78
CA SER A 2 -27.62 -1.54 64.45
C SER A 2 -27.90 -0.97 63.05
N ARG A 3 -29.01 -1.38 62.41
CA ARG A 3 -29.46 -0.89 61.08
C ARG A 3 -29.54 0.64 61.00
N ILE A 4 -29.64 1.33 62.13
CA ILE A 4 -29.66 2.79 62.23
C ILE A 4 -28.28 3.39 61.92
N PHE A 5 -27.19 2.75 62.36
CA PHE A 5 -25.83 3.22 62.12
C PHE A 5 -25.44 3.15 60.64
N LYS A 6 -25.87 2.10 59.92
CA LYS A 6 -25.70 1.99 58.45
C LYS A 6 -26.50 3.05 57.69
N LYS A 7 -27.71 3.40 58.16
CA LYS A 7 -28.51 4.46 57.54
C LYS A 7 -27.85 5.83 57.72
N ILE A 8 -27.36 6.16 58.92
CA ILE A 8 -26.69 7.44 59.18
C ILE A 8 -25.41 7.58 58.34
N ILE A 9 -24.58 6.53 58.25
CA ILE A 9 -23.39 6.54 57.39
C ILE A 9 -23.79 6.74 55.92
N PHE A 10 -24.82 6.05 55.44
CA PHE A 10 -25.28 6.19 54.06
C PHE A 10 -25.82 7.60 53.78
N THR A 11 -26.57 8.19 54.72
CA THR A 11 -27.12 9.56 54.57
C THR A 11 -26.01 10.62 54.59
N VAL A 12 -25.00 10.47 55.45
CA VAL A 12 -23.84 11.37 55.49
C VAL A 12 -22.97 11.22 54.24
N LEU A 13 -22.76 9.99 53.74
CA LEU A 13 -22.02 9.75 52.50
C LEU A 13 -22.74 10.36 51.28
N THR A 14 -24.07 10.29 51.24
CA THR A 14 -24.87 10.94 50.18
C THR A 14 -24.88 12.45 50.30
N LEU A 15 -24.83 13.02 51.51
CA LEU A 15 -24.81 14.49 51.69
C LEU A 15 -23.45 15.09 51.29
N VAL A 16 -22.34 14.37 51.53
CA VAL A 16 -20.99 14.77 51.11
C VAL A 16 -20.82 14.65 49.58
N LEU A 17 -21.48 13.70 48.93
CA LEU A 17 -21.48 13.57 47.46
C LEU A 17 -22.30 14.67 46.74
N ILE A 18 -23.26 15.30 47.42
CA ILE A 18 -24.12 16.36 46.85
C ILE A 18 -23.53 17.76 47.10
N HIS A 19 -22.55 17.90 48.00
CA HIS A 19 -21.88 19.17 48.32
C HIS A 19 -20.37 19.14 48.06
N GLY A 20 -19.93 18.37 47.05
CA GLY A 20 -18.59 18.57 46.50
C GLY A 20 -18.49 19.98 45.91
N PRO A 21 -17.43 20.76 46.22
CA PRO A 21 -17.24 22.07 45.61
C PRO A 21 -17.14 21.88 44.10
N SER A 22 -18.10 22.44 43.36
CA SER A 22 -17.95 22.65 41.92
C SER A 22 -16.79 23.61 41.72
N PHE A 23 -15.59 23.08 41.43
CA PHE A 23 -14.51 23.87 40.88
C PHE A 23 -14.95 24.35 39.50
N SER A 24 -15.54 25.55 39.45
CA SER A 24 -15.67 26.27 38.19
C SER A 24 -14.25 26.63 37.77
N PHE A 25 -13.73 26.01 36.70
CA PHE A 25 -12.45 26.41 36.14
C PHE A 25 -12.59 27.88 35.71
N ALA A 26 -11.83 28.77 36.36
CA ALA A 26 -11.86 30.18 36.03
C ALA A 26 -11.25 30.36 34.63
N GLN A 27 -11.99 31.01 33.74
CA GLN A 27 -11.47 31.48 32.47
C GLN A 27 -10.83 32.84 32.68
N TYR A 28 -9.62 33.05 32.16
CA TYR A 28 -8.94 34.35 32.27
C TYR A 28 -9.38 35.30 31.17
N GLY A 29 -9.80 36.51 31.55
CA GLY A 29 -9.81 37.68 30.68
C GLY A 29 -8.40 38.29 30.55
N ILE A 30 -8.22 39.21 29.60
CA ILE A 30 -6.94 39.90 29.39
C ILE A 30 -6.56 40.76 30.60
N GLU A 31 -7.55 41.39 31.24
CA GLU A 31 -7.36 42.25 32.42
C GLU A 31 -7.10 41.45 33.70
N ASP A 32 -7.64 40.24 33.79
CA ASP A 32 -7.52 39.36 34.96
C ASP A 32 -6.18 38.61 34.99
N LEU A 33 -5.53 38.49 33.83
CA LEU A 33 -4.28 37.76 33.70
C LEU A 33 -3.13 38.55 34.35
N PRO A 34 -2.40 37.97 35.33
CA PRO A 34 -1.38 38.72 36.05
C PRO A 34 -0.19 39.02 35.14
N ASN A 35 0.03 40.30 34.87
CA ASN A 35 1.17 40.75 34.09
C ASN A 35 2.48 40.58 34.90
N PRO A 36 3.46 39.81 34.41
CA PRO A 36 4.69 39.53 35.15
C PRO A 36 5.52 40.79 35.42
N LYS A 37 5.44 41.82 34.56
CA LYS A 37 6.19 43.07 34.71
C LYS A 37 5.81 43.89 35.93
N ILE A 38 4.66 43.62 36.56
CA ILE A 38 4.27 44.23 37.83
C ILE A 38 5.25 43.86 38.95
N LYS A 39 5.85 42.65 38.90
CA LYS A 39 6.83 42.18 39.89
C LYS A 39 8.22 42.80 39.70
N GLY A 40 8.53 43.30 38.50
CA GLY A 40 9.81 43.90 38.16
C GLY A 40 10.22 43.64 36.71
N GLN A 41 11.31 44.29 36.28
CA GLN A 41 11.76 44.25 34.88
C GLN A 41 12.33 42.89 34.44
N ASN A 42 12.79 42.06 35.38
CA ASN A 42 13.40 40.76 35.09
C ASN A 42 12.38 39.61 34.95
N TYR A 43 11.08 39.88 35.12
CA TYR A 43 10.02 38.87 35.03
C TYR A 43 9.33 38.94 33.66
N PHE A 44 9.11 37.79 33.04
CA PHE A 44 8.55 37.61 31.70
C PHE A 44 7.52 36.46 31.63
N VAL A 45 7.43 35.63 32.66
CA VAL A 45 6.56 34.45 32.70
C VAL A 45 5.31 34.68 33.56
N SER A 46 4.13 34.43 33.00
CA SER A 46 2.86 34.38 33.72
C SER A 46 2.34 32.94 33.80
N ASN A 47 2.26 32.41 35.02
CA ASN A 47 1.81 31.04 35.32
C ASN A 47 0.88 31.04 36.56
N PRO A 48 -0.31 31.66 36.48
CA PRO A 48 -1.23 31.79 37.62
C PRO A 48 -1.75 30.44 38.13
N ASP A 49 -1.90 29.47 37.23
CA ASP A 49 -2.48 28.16 37.54
C ASP A 49 -1.46 27.11 38.00
N GLN A 50 -0.18 27.49 38.12
CA GLN A 50 0.92 26.59 38.52
C GLN A 50 1.00 25.32 37.64
N ILE A 51 0.78 25.48 36.34
CA ILE A 51 0.85 24.39 35.36
C ILE A 51 2.29 23.91 35.19
N ILE A 52 3.24 24.85 35.21
CA ILE A 52 4.67 24.55 35.26
C ILE A 52 5.23 24.82 36.66
N SER A 53 6.31 24.13 37.03
CA SER A 53 6.93 24.28 38.36
C SER A 53 7.60 25.64 38.54
N ASN A 54 7.65 26.14 39.79
CA ASN A 54 8.29 27.43 40.10
C ASN A 54 9.77 27.49 39.71
N HIS A 55 10.48 26.36 39.80
CA HIS A 55 11.86 26.26 39.33
C HIS A 55 11.96 26.54 37.82
N VAL A 56 11.06 25.97 37.02
CA VAL A 56 11.03 26.21 35.58
C VAL A 56 10.61 27.65 35.26
N VAL A 57 9.70 28.24 36.03
CA VAL A 57 9.34 29.67 35.89
C VAL A 57 10.58 30.55 36.06
N GLU A 58 11.37 30.34 37.12
CA GLU A 58 12.60 31.10 37.38
C GLU A 58 13.62 30.91 36.25
N GLU A 59 13.78 29.68 35.74
CA GLU A 59 14.69 29.38 34.64
C GLU A 59 14.26 30.07 33.33
N LEU A 60 12.96 30.07 33.04
CA LEU A 60 12.39 30.74 31.88
C LEU A 60 12.53 32.27 31.97
N ASP A 61 12.33 32.86 33.16
CA ASP A 61 12.58 34.28 33.39
C ASP A 61 14.06 34.64 33.12
N VAL A 62 15.00 33.80 33.55
CA VAL A 62 16.44 33.96 33.25
C VAL A 62 16.71 33.88 31.75
N ILE A 63 16.11 32.92 31.04
CA ILE A 63 16.25 32.77 29.58
C ILE A 63 15.75 34.04 28.88
N SER A 64 14.53 34.48 29.18
CA SER A 64 13.92 35.68 28.59
C SER A 64 14.71 36.95 28.89
N TRP A 65 15.24 37.09 30.11
CA TRP A 65 16.11 38.20 30.48
C TRP A 65 17.44 38.19 29.71
N GLN A 66 18.05 37.02 29.49
CA GLN A 66 19.25 36.88 28.67
C GLN A 66 18.98 37.29 27.21
N VAL A 67 17.84 36.87 26.65
CA VAL A 67 17.42 37.27 25.30
C VAL A 67 17.25 38.80 25.21
N ASP A 68 16.55 39.44 26.16
CA ASP A 68 16.37 40.90 26.17
C ASP A 68 17.69 41.65 26.36
N SER A 69 18.58 41.18 27.25
CA SER A 69 19.85 41.87 27.50
C SER A 69 20.78 41.89 26.28
N ILE A 70 20.88 40.76 25.56
CA ILE A 70 21.77 40.56 24.40
C ILE A 70 21.17 41.13 23.12
N THR A 71 19.90 40.83 22.84
CA THR A 71 19.26 41.08 21.52
C THR A 71 18.25 42.23 21.55
N LYS A 72 17.91 42.73 22.75
CA LYS A 72 16.81 43.68 23.01
C LYS A 72 15.41 43.14 22.71
N CYS A 73 15.28 41.87 22.31
CA CYS A 73 14.01 41.18 22.07
C CYS A 73 13.34 40.83 23.40
N GLU A 74 12.05 41.12 23.52
CA GLU A 74 11.27 40.75 24.70
C GLU A 74 10.52 39.45 24.43
N PHE A 75 10.92 38.36 25.09
CA PHE A 75 10.26 37.07 24.99
C PHE A 75 9.41 36.80 26.24
N ALA A 76 8.09 36.86 26.09
CA ALA A 76 7.12 36.61 27.15
C ALA A 76 6.47 35.24 27.02
N ILE A 77 6.16 34.60 28.15
CA ILE A 77 5.55 33.27 28.19
C ILE A 77 4.33 33.31 29.11
N VAL A 78 3.20 32.83 28.62
CA VAL A 78 1.93 32.82 29.35
C VAL A 78 1.33 31.42 29.27
N ILE A 79 1.07 30.82 30.42
CA ILE A 79 0.49 29.49 30.53
C ILE A 79 -0.71 29.56 31.48
N VAL A 80 -1.89 29.17 30.96
CA VAL A 80 -3.15 29.13 31.71
C VAL A 80 -3.92 27.84 31.43
N ASN A 81 -4.85 27.50 32.30
CA ASN A 81 -5.79 26.41 32.11
C ASN A 81 -6.75 26.74 30.96
N ASP A 82 -7.38 27.92 31.00
CA ASP A 82 -8.39 28.36 30.03
C ASP A 82 -8.47 29.89 29.92
N TYR A 83 -9.04 30.41 28.83
CA TYR A 83 -9.21 31.84 28.55
C TYR A 83 -10.63 32.17 28.05
N VAL A 84 -11.01 33.45 28.12
CA VAL A 84 -12.30 33.93 27.60
C VAL A 84 -12.21 34.19 26.09
N GLY A 85 -13.19 33.68 25.33
CA GLY A 85 -13.29 33.81 23.88
C GLY A 85 -13.06 32.49 23.14
N ASP A 86 -13.23 32.49 21.82
CA ASP A 86 -13.20 31.27 20.97
C ASP A 86 -11.88 31.09 20.20
N SER A 87 -11.09 32.16 20.06
CA SER A 87 -9.91 32.20 19.21
C SER A 87 -8.67 32.48 20.05
N ASP A 88 -7.76 31.51 20.10
CA ASP A 88 -6.47 31.64 20.78
C ASP A 88 -5.59 32.69 20.11
N PHE A 89 -5.72 32.87 18.80
CA PHE A 89 -5.04 33.92 18.05
C PHE A 89 -5.51 35.31 18.48
N ASP A 90 -6.83 35.56 18.49
CA ASP A 90 -7.35 36.88 18.86
C ASP A 90 -7.05 37.19 20.33
N PHE A 91 -7.18 36.20 21.22
CA PHE A 91 -6.82 36.36 22.62
C PHE A 91 -5.33 36.68 22.80
N ALA A 92 -4.44 35.88 22.21
CA ALA A 92 -2.99 36.08 22.33
C ALA A 92 -2.53 37.39 21.68
N LEU A 93 -3.13 37.80 20.55
CA LEU A 93 -2.81 39.07 19.89
C LEU A 93 -3.26 40.27 20.73
N ASN A 94 -4.49 40.23 21.25
CA ASN A 94 -4.99 41.30 22.12
C ASN A 94 -4.17 41.38 23.42
N LEU A 95 -3.77 40.23 23.98
CA LEU A 95 -2.87 40.15 25.12
C LEU A 95 -1.50 40.77 24.82
N PHE A 96 -0.92 40.41 23.67
CA PHE A 96 0.36 40.94 23.19
C PHE A 96 0.33 42.47 23.08
N SER A 97 -0.73 43.01 22.48
CA SER A 97 -0.94 44.45 22.36
C SER A 97 -1.21 45.13 23.71
N ALA A 98 -2.07 44.55 24.56
CA ALA A 98 -2.42 45.11 25.86
C ALA A 98 -1.22 45.17 26.81
N TRP A 99 -0.36 44.16 26.79
CA TRP A 99 0.86 44.12 27.60
C TRP A 99 2.01 44.91 26.98
N GLY A 100 1.86 45.39 25.74
CA GLY A 100 2.89 46.16 25.04
C GLY A 100 4.20 45.38 24.89
N ILE A 101 4.11 44.10 24.51
CA ILE A 101 5.27 43.21 24.42
C ILE A 101 6.17 43.63 23.26
N GLY A 102 7.42 43.97 23.55
CA GLY A 102 8.40 44.48 22.60
C GLY A 102 8.66 45.98 22.75
N LYS A 103 9.84 46.45 22.29
CA LYS A 103 10.18 47.87 22.36
C LYS A 103 9.45 48.66 21.26
N LYS A 104 8.98 49.87 21.60
CA LYS A 104 8.18 50.74 20.70
C LYS A 104 8.84 51.03 19.34
N GLU A 105 10.16 51.08 19.28
CA GLU A 105 10.89 51.43 18.06
C GLU A 105 11.26 50.21 17.20
N SER A 106 11.52 49.06 17.83
CA SER A 106 12.02 47.87 17.15
C SER A 106 10.99 46.76 16.96
N ASN A 107 9.82 46.85 17.60
CA ASN A 107 8.73 45.85 17.52
C ASN A 107 9.23 44.40 17.63
N ASN A 108 10.18 44.18 18.53
CA ASN A 108 10.93 42.94 18.68
C ASN A 108 10.38 42.05 19.81
N GLY A 109 9.05 42.08 20.00
CA GLY A 109 8.37 41.23 20.98
C GLY A 109 8.10 39.83 20.43
N LEU A 110 8.13 38.83 21.30
CA LEU A 110 7.69 37.47 21.05
C LEU A 110 6.87 36.99 22.25
N LEU A 111 5.67 36.48 22.01
CA LEU A 111 4.83 35.86 23.03
C LEU A 111 4.62 34.39 22.71
N LEU A 112 4.79 33.51 23.71
CA LEU A 112 4.28 32.15 23.71
C LEU A 112 3.09 32.07 24.68
N PHE A 113 1.89 31.90 24.13
CA PHE A 113 0.66 31.68 24.88
C PHE A 113 0.24 30.21 24.82
N ILE A 114 -0.13 29.63 25.97
CA ILE A 114 -0.51 28.22 26.10
C ILE A 114 -1.79 28.12 26.93
N ALA A 115 -2.79 27.42 26.40
CA ALA A 115 -4.05 27.10 27.06
C ALA A 115 -4.16 25.58 27.24
N LYS A 116 -3.89 25.10 28.46
CA LYS A 116 -3.77 23.67 28.78
C LYS A 116 -5.06 22.90 28.51
N ASN A 117 -6.21 23.36 29.00
CA ASN A 117 -7.48 22.63 28.88
C ASN A 117 -8.01 22.61 27.44
N ARG A 118 -7.60 23.59 26.62
CA ARG A 118 -7.94 23.64 25.20
C ARG A 118 -6.95 22.90 24.31
N HIS A 119 -5.85 22.42 24.88
CA HIS A 119 -4.75 21.80 24.15
C HIS A 119 -4.21 22.69 23.03
N GLU A 120 -4.07 23.99 23.29
CA GLU A 120 -3.70 25.02 22.30
C GLU A 120 -2.46 25.80 22.74
N TYR A 121 -1.57 26.07 21.77
CA TYR A 121 -0.49 27.04 21.94
C TYR A 121 -0.44 28.00 20.75
N ARG A 122 -0.01 29.24 21.03
CA ARG A 122 0.09 30.31 20.06
C ARG A 122 1.35 31.14 20.29
N PHE A 123 2.15 31.30 19.25
CA PHE A 123 3.16 32.32 19.18
C PHE A 123 2.59 33.59 18.54
N ILE A 124 2.91 34.76 19.10
CA ILE A 124 2.69 36.06 18.47
C ILE A 124 4.05 36.73 18.33
N SER A 125 4.43 37.08 17.10
CA SER A 125 5.68 37.76 16.82
C SER A 125 5.42 39.20 16.38
N GLY A 126 6.19 40.15 16.93
CA GLY A 126 6.17 41.52 16.45
C GLY A 126 6.87 41.63 15.08
N TYR A 127 6.54 42.68 14.31
CA TYR A 127 7.11 42.89 12.97
C TYR A 127 8.65 42.86 12.90
N GLY A 128 9.34 43.31 13.96
CA GLY A 128 10.80 43.25 14.04
C GLY A 128 11.35 41.83 14.13
N MET A 129 10.51 40.86 14.55
CA MET A 129 10.86 39.45 14.70
C MET A 129 10.50 38.61 13.49
N GLU A 130 9.55 39.03 12.64
CA GLU A 130 9.16 38.27 11.43
C GLU A 130 10.34 38.00 10.51
N GLY A 131 11.31 38.92 10.49
CA GLY A 131 12.56 38.73 9.78
C GLY A 131 13.39 37.58 10.36
N ILE A 132 13.45 37.39 11.67
CA ILE A 132 14.37 36.45 12.32
C ILE A 132 13.70 35.10 12.57
N LEU A 133 12.47 35.12 13.08
CA LEU A 133 11.64 33.96 13.38
C LEU A 133 10.28 34.10 12.68
N PRO A 134 10.19 33.73 11.38
CA PRO A 134 8.91 33.69 10.67
C PRO A 134 7.92 32.70 11.28
N ASP A 135 6.62 32.95 11.11
CA ASP A 135 5.54 32.10 11.63
C ASP A 135 5.69 30.61 11.32
N ALA A 136 6.12 30.28 10.09
CA ALA A 136 6.34 28.89 9.68
C ALA A 136 7.37 28.17 10.56
N TYR A 137 8.42 28.87 10.99
CA TYR A 137 9.42 28.33 11.89
C TYR A 137 8.91 28.24 13.33
N LEU A 138 8.23 29.27 13.84
CA LEU A 138 7.61 29.25 15.17
C LEU A 138 6.63 28.07 15.32
N LYS A 139 5.81 27.81 14.30
CA LYS A 139 4.93 26.65 14.26
C LYS A 139 5.72 25.34 14.39
N ARG A 140 6.78 25.17 13.59
CA ARG A 140 7.63 23.97 13.61
C ARG A 140 8.36 23.79 14.94
N ILE A 141 8.80 24.87 15.58
CA ILE A 141 9.42 24.85 16.91
C ILE A 141 8.40 24.29 17.91
N GLY A 142 7.16 24.80 17.90
CA GLY A 142 6.08 24.27 18.73
C GLY A 142 5.77 22.80 18.46
N GLU A 143 5.67 22.39 17.19
CA GLU A 143 5.44 20.98 16.82
C GLU A 143 6.58 20.05 17.26
N LYS A 144 7.82 20.56 17.32
CA LYS A 144 9.00 19.77 17.68
C LYS A 144 9.21 19.65 19.20
N PHE A 145 8.97 20.72 19.96
CA PHE A 145 9.31 20.77 21.39
C PHE A 145 8.08 20.80 22.31
N LEU A 146 6.98 21.47 21.92
CA LEU A 146 5.79 21.56 22.77
C LEU A 146 4.92 20.31 22.62
N VAL A 147 4.47 20.00 21.40
CA VAL A 147 3.49 18.93 21.13
C VAL A 147 3.87 17.56 21.71
N PRO A 148 5.08 17.00 21.48
CA PRO A 148 5.41 15.67 22.01
C PRO A 148 5.51 15.65 23.55
N ASN A 149 6.05 16.70 24.17
CA ASN A 149 6.18 16.79 25.62
C ASN A 149 4.80 17.01 26.28
N PHE A 150 3.93 17.84 25.69
CA PHE A 150 2.59 18.08 26.20
C PHE A 150 1.66 16.87 26.05
N LYS A 151 1.84 16.05 25.01
CA LYS A 151 1.18 14.73 24.89
C LYS A 151 1.61 13.75 25.97
N ALA A 152 2.83 13.90 26.49
CA ALA A 152 3.34 13.14 27.63
C ALA A 152 3.02 13.81 28.98
N GLU A 153 2.20 14.87 28.99
CA GLU A 153 1.85 15.70 30.15
C GLU A 153 3.06 16.38 30.85
N ASP A 154 4.22 16.44 30.17
CA ASP A 154 5.43 17.09 30.66
C ASP A 154 5.52 18.54 30.16
N TYR A 155 4.71 19.41 30.77
CA TYR A 155 4.64 20.83 30.40
C TYR A 155 5.92 21.59 30.72
N ASP A 156 6.57 21.26 31.84
CA ASP A 156 7.85 21.83 32.27
C ASP A 156 8.90 21.68 31.19
N ARG A 157 9.13 20.43 30.74
CA ARG A 157 10.13 20.13 29.74
C ARG A 157 9.80 20.76 28.39
N GLY A 158 8.53 20.70 27.97
CA GLY A 158 8.11 21.24 26.68
C GLY A 158 8.42 22.73 26.54
N VAL A 159 8.00 23.52 27.52
CA VAL A 159 8.18 24.98 27.51
C VAL A 159 9.67 25.33 27.66
N LEU A 160 10.40 24.60 28.49
CA LEU A 160 11.82 24.86 28.71
C LEU A 160 12.68 24.55 27.47
N GLU A 161 12.50 23.38 26.85
CA GLU A 161 13.23 23.01 25.62
C GLU A 161 12.92 23.98 24.47
N CYS A 162 11.64 24.36 24.31
CA CYS A 162 11.21 25.36 23.34
C CYS A 162 11.91 26.71 23.55
N SER A 163 11.90 27.22 24.79
CA SER A 163 12.49 28.51 25.15
C SER A 163 14.01 28.54 25.00
N ARG A 164 14.70 27.46 25.38
CA ARG A 164 16.15 27.30 25.15
C ARG A 164 16.51 27.27 23.66
N PHE A 165 15.68 26.62 22.83
CA PHE A 165 15.86 26.63 21.39
C PHE A 165 15.70 28.04 20.81
N ILE A 166 14.64 28.75 21.20
CA ILE A 166 14.42 30.16 20.79
C ILE A 166 15.60 31.04 21.22
N GLN A 167 16.09 30.90 22.46
CA GLN A 167 17.27 31.60 22.93
C GLN A 167 18.49 31.33 22.06
N THR A 168 18.74 30.06 21.70
CA THR A 168 19.88 29.67 20.85
C THR A 168 19.80 30.35 19.49
N ILE A 169 18.62 30.44 18.89
CA ILE A 169 18.42 31.11 17.60
C ILE A 169 18.63 32.62 17.73
N LEU A 170 18.02 33.25 18.74
CA LEU A 170 18.06 34.71 18.88
C LEU A 170 19.43 35.24 19.30
N THR A 171 20.21 34.47 20.05
CA THR A 171 21.55 34.88 20.52
C THR A 171 22.65 34.55 19.50
N ALA A 172 22.34 33.86 18.41
CA ALA A 172 23.31 33.54 17.36
C ALA A 172 23.73 34.78 16.55
N PRO A 173 24.99 34.87 16.08
CA PRO A 173 25.48 36.01 15.30
C PRO A 173 24.77 36.16 13.95
N ASP A 174 24.27 35.06 13.38
CA ASP A 174 23.37 35.05 12.22
C ASP A 174 22.21 34.08 12.49
N ALA A 175 21.17 34.64 13.11
CA ALA A 175 20.00 33.89 13.57
C ALA A 175 19.27 33.14 12.43
N ARG A 176 19.23 33.69 11.21
CA ARG A 176 18.56 33.04 10.06
C ARG A 176 19.34 31.82 9.59
N THR A 177 20.64 31.98 9.40
CA THR A 177 21.49 30.88 8.91
C THR A 177 21.54 29.73 9.91
N GLU A 178 21.58 30.02 11.22
CA GLU A 178 21.53 28.98 12.24
C GLU A 178 20.15 28.31 12.32
N LEU A 179 19.07 29.06 12.15
CA LEU A 179 17.70 28.53 12.08
C LEU A 179 17.53 27.57 10.88
N ASP A 180 18.01 27.95 9.71
CA ASP A 180 17.97 27.12 8.50
C ASP A 180 18.80 25.84 8.67
N ARG A 181 19.95 25.93 9.35
CA ARG A 181 20.81 24.78 9.66
C ARG A 181 20.15 23.79 10.62
N LEU A 182 19.52 24.30 11.69
CA LEU A 182 18.90 23.47 12.72
C LEU A 182 17.51 22.95 12.32
N MET A 183 16.83 23.63 11.40
CA MET A 183 15.48 23.31 10.94
C MET A 183 15.32 23.48 9.42
N PRO A 184 15.98 22.66 8.58
CA PRO A 184 15.91 22.82 7.12
C PRO A 184 14.47 22.77 6.61
N GLU A 185 14.13 23.58 5.61
CA GLU A 185 12.78 23.60 5.03
C GLU A 185 12.32 22.22 4.57
N THR A 186 11.09 21.85 4.93
CA THR A 186 10.49 20.59 4.50
C THR A 186 10.16 20.66 3.01
N ILE A 187 10.90 19.90 2.18
CA ILE A 187 10.65 19.83 0.74
C ILE A 187 9.27 19.16 0.52
N PRO A 188 8.30 19.83 -0.13
CA PRO A 188 7.00 19.24 -0.38
C PRO A 188 7.11 17.98 -1.24
N PHE A 189 6.16 17.05 -1.09
CA PHE A 189 6.22 15.75 -1.78
C PHE A 189 6.30 15.90 -3.31
N TRP A 190 5.49 16.79 -3.89
CA TRP A 190 5.40 17.02 -5.34
C TRP A 190 6.59 17.79 -5.95
N ASN A 191 7.66 18.00 -5.19
CA ASN A 191 8.87 18.60 -5.70
C ASN A 191 9.79 17.53 -6.29
N PHE A 192 10.29 17.71 -7.51
CA PHE A 192 11.25 16.79 -8.15
C PHE A 192 12.59 16.67 -7.41
N LYS A 193 12.92 17.61 -6.53
CA LYS A 193 14.06 17.50 -5.60
C LYS A 193 13.81 16.50 -4.46
N ASN A 194 12.55 16.11 -4.20
CA ASN A 194 12.22 15.14 -3.17
C ASN A 194 12.76 13.76 -3.59
N PRO A 195 13.66 13.14 -2.79
CA PRO A 195 14.29 11.88 -3.13
C PRO A 195 13.26 10.74 -3.26
N HIS A 196 12.19 10.75 -2.47
CA HIS A 196 11.16 9.70 -2.51
C HIS A 196 10.35 9.74 -3.80
N LEU A 197 9.94 10.93 -4.24
CA LEU A 197 9.25 11.10 -5.51
C LEU A 197 10.16 10.72 -6.69
N LYS A 198 11.40 11.23 -6.70
CA LYS A 198 12.38 10.93 -7.75
C LYS A 198 12.64 9.41 -7.87
N ASN A 199 12.86 8.72 -6.76
CA ASN A 199 13.08 7.28 -6.75
C ASN A 199 11.83 6.53 -7.21
N SER A 200 10.64 6.96 -6.76
CA SER A 200 9.36 6.38 -7.18
C SER A 200 9.16 6.47 -8.69
N LEU A 201 9.44 7.62 -9.29
CA LEU A 201 9.34 7.83 -10.74
C LEU A 201 10.37 7.02 -11.52
N LEU A 202 11.61 6.91 -11.01
CA LEU A 202 12.67 6.10 -11.64
C LEU A 202 12.25 4.63 -11.69
N VAL A 203 11.80 4.08 -10.56
CA VAL A 203 11.33 2.69 -10.47
C VAL A 203 10.16 2.46 -11.43
N LEU A 204 9.16 3.35 -11.42
CA LEU A 204 8.01 3.25 -12.32
C LEU A 204 8.44 3.25 -13.79
N PHE A 205 9.32 4.17 -14.18
CA PHE A 205 9.82 4.26 -15.54
C PHE A 205 10.59 3.01 -15.98
N ALA A 206 11.44 2.46 -15.11
CA ALA A 206 12.14 1.21 -15.38
C ALA A 206 11.19 0.03 -15.64
N PHE A 207 10.13 -0.12 -14.83
CA PHE A 207 9.12 -1.16 -15.04
C PHE A 207 8.29 -0.95 -16.31
N VAL A 208 7.97 0.29 -16.67
CA VAL A 208 7.29 0.61 -17.93
C VAL A 208 8.14 0.21 -19.14
N ILE A 209 9.45 0.50 -19.11
CA ILE A 209 10.38 0.07 -20.17
C ILE A 209 10.37 -1.46 -20.30
N LEU A 210 10.51 -2.20 -19.21
CA LEU A 210 10.50 -3.66 -19.24
C LEU A 210 9.15 -4.21 -19.73
N TYR A 211 8.04 -3.60 -19.32
CA TYR A 211 6.70 -3.99 -19.77
C TYR A 211 6.50 -3.78 -21.28
N VAL A 212 6.97 -2.65 -21.80
CA VAL A 212 6.97 -2.37 -23.25
C VAL A 212 7.90 -3.34 -23.97
N TRP A 213 9.08 -3.61 -23.43
CA TRP A 213 10.03 -4.58 -23.98
C TRP A 213 9.39 -5.97 -24.13
N ILE A 214 8.77 -6.53 -23.09
CA ILE A 214 8.06 -7.82 -23.19
C ILE A 214 6.99 -7.77 -24.29
N SER A 215 6.27 -6.65 -24.42
CA SER A 215 5.26 -6.47 -25.46
C SER A 215 5.86 -6.50 -26.88
N VAL A 216 7.01 -5.86 -27.07
CA VAL A 216 7.75 -5.85 -28.34
C VAL A 216 8.28 -7.25 -28.65
N VAL A 217 8.95 -7.91 -27.69
CA VAL A 217 9.46 -9.27 -27.86
C VAL A 217 8.33 -10.23 -28.21
N THR A 218 7.21 -10.17 -27.48
CA THR A 218 6.02 -10.98 -27.76
C THR A 218 5.54 -10.80 -29.20
N LYS A 219 5.47 -9.56 -29.70
CA LYS A 219 5.05 -9.29 -31.09
C LYS A 219 6.03 -9.88 -32.12
N ILE A 220 7.33 -9.79 -31.85
CA ILE A 220 8.38 -10.28 -32.77
C ILE A 220 8.44 -11.81 -32.79
N THR A 221 8.20 -12.48 -31.66
CA THR A 221 8.22 -13.95 -31.55
C THR A 221 6.87 -14.61 -31.83
N LYS A 222 5.82 -13.83 -32.08
CA LYS A 222 4.49 -14.35 -32.37
C LYS A 222 4.43 -14.89 -33.80
N GLY A 223 3.86 -16.08 -33.95
CA GLY A 223 3.55 -16.71 -35.23
C GLY A 223 2.31 -16.12 -35.92
N LYS A 224 1.96 -16.70 -37.07
CA LYS A 224 0.86 -16.23 -37.93
C LYS A 224 -0.52 -16.66 -37.42
N ILE A 225 -0.59 -17.74 -36.64
CA ILE A 225 -1.85 -18.28 -36.14
C ILE A 225 -2.28 -17.45 -34.93
N THR A 226 -3.55 -17.13 -34.81
CA THR A 226 -4.08 -16.43 -33.64
C THR A 226 -5.27 -17.20 -33.08
N LYS A 227 -5.04 -17.96 -32.00
CA LYS A 227 -6.14 -18.50 -31.20
C LYS A 227 -6.64 -17.41 -30.25
N LYS A 228 -7.96 -17.26 -30.11
CA LYS A 228 -8.57 -16.30 -29.19
C LYS A 228 -8.26 -16.73 -27.75
N SER A 229 -7.40 -15.99 -27.08
CA SER A 229 -7.06 -16.22 -25.67
C SER A 229 -8.06 -15.46 -24.79
N SER A 230 -8.77 -16.18 -23.91
CA SER A 230 -9.57 -15.56 -22.84
C SER A 230 -8.66 -15.20 -21.67
N TYR A 231 -7.93 -14.10 -21.79
CA TYR A 231 -7.04 -13.63 -20.72
C TYR A 231 -7.37 -12.19 -20.32
N PHE A 232 -7.42 -11.94 -19.01
CA PHE A 232 -7.64 -10.62 -18.44
C PHE A 232 -6.41 -9.71 -18.64
N PRO A 233 -6.56 -8.41 -18.91
CA PRO A 233 -5.42 -7.52 -19.10
C PRO A 233 -4.44 -7.57 -17.91
N PRO A 234 -3.12 -7.80 -18.13
CA PRO A 234 -2.14 -7.95 -17.05
C PRO A 234 -2.12 -6.80 -16.04
N LEU A 235 -2.38 -5.57 -16.50
CA LEU A 235 -2.42 -4.39 -15.65
C LEU A 235 -3.64 -4.38 -14.70
N VAL A 236 -4.81 -4.81 -15.19
CA VAL A 236 -6.03 -4.92 -14.38
C VAL A 236 -5.89 -6.01 -13.33
N SER A 237 -5.35 -7.16 -13.72
CA SER A 237 -5.08 -8.26 -12.80
C SER A 237 -4.01 -7.87 -11.76
N GLY A 238 -2.98 -7.13 -12.17
CA GLY A 238 -1.96 -6.60 -11.25
C GLY A 238 -2.53 -5.64 -10.22
N CYS A 239 -3.43 -4.72 -10.62
CA CYS A 239 -4.14 -3.83 -9.69
C CYS A 239 -4.99 -4.61 -8.69
N GLY A 240 -5.67 -5.67 -9.14
CA GLY A 240 -6.46 -6.54 -8.27
C GLY A 240 -5.60 -7.25 -7.21
N CYS A 241 -4.49 -7.87 -7.62
CA CYS A 241 -3.57 -8.54 -6.70
C CYS A 241 -2.92 -7.56 -5.72
N MET A 242 -2.53 -6.37 -6.17
CA MET A 242 -1.94 -5.36 -5.30
C MET A 242 -2.95 -4.81 -4.29
N GLY A 243 -4.19 -4.54 -4.72
CA GLY A 243 -5.24 -4.11 -3.80
C GLY A 243 -5.51 -5.16 -2.71
N MET A 244 -5.55 -6.43 -3.09
CA MET A 244 -5.70 -7.54 -2.15
C MET A 244 -4.51 -7.64 -1.19
N LEU A 245 -3.27 -7.54 -1.69
CA LEU A 245 -2.07 -7.52 -0.87
C LEU A 245 -2.06 -6.35 0.11
N MET A 246 -2.34 -5.13 -0.37
CA MET A 246 -2.41 -3.95 0.47
C MET A 246 -3.48 -4.07 1.55
N PHE A 247 -4.62 -4.70 1.26
CA PHE A 247 -5.67 -4.94 2.23
C PHE A 247 -5.20 -5.91 3.33
N PHE A 248 -4.63 -7.06 2.96
CA PHE A 248 -4.14 -8.02 3.94
C PHE A 248 -2.95 -7.49 4.75
N THR A 249 -2.02 -6.76 4.13
CA THR A 249 -0.91 -6.15 4.87
C THR A 249 -1.40 -5.05 5.79
N SER A 250 -2.35 -4.21 5.35
CA SER A 250 -2.97 -3.19 6.23
C SER A 250 -3.59 -3.84 7.46
N PHE A 251 -4.35 -4.93 7.27
CA PHE A 251 -5.00 -5.65 8.36
C PHE A 251 -3.99 -6.25 9.34
N ILE A 252 -2.93 -6.90 8.82
CA ILE A 252 -1.88 -7.48 9.66
C ILE A 252 -1.14 -6.39 10.45
N PHE A 253 -0.70 -5.31 9.80
CA PHE A 253 0.08 -4.26 10.47
C PHE A 253 -0.75 -3.40 11.43
N ALA A 254 -2.05 -3.23 11.17
CA ALA A 254 -2.94 -2.53 12.09
C ALA A 254 -3.28 -3.37 13.32
N PHE A 255 -3.68 -4.64 13.14
CA PHE A 255 -4.19 -5.47 14.23
C PHE A 255 -3.13 -6.29 14.98
N VAL A 256 -2.00 -6.64 14.33
CA VAL A 256 -0.95 -7.46 14.96
C VAL A 256 0.18 -6.59 15.51
N PHE A 257 0.54 -5.52 14.79
CA PHE A 257 1.75 -4.75 15.10
C PHE A 257 1.47 -3.35 15.65
N GLU A 258 0.22 -2.86 15.65
CA GLU A 258 -0.17 -1.50 16.06
C GLU A 258 0.69 -0.38 15.41
N ASN A 259 1.32 -0.67 14.26
CA ASN A 259 2.36 0.17 13.64
C ASN A 259 1.96 0.63 12.23
N PHE A 260 0.66 0.85 12.01
CA PHE A 260 0.09 1.18 10.70
C PHE A 260 0.72 2.44 10.07
N GLU A 261 0.97 3.48 10.88
CA GLU A 261 1.52 4.75 10.39
C GLU A 261 2.95 4.65 9.86
N GLN A 262 3.75 3.69 10.34
CA GLN A 262 5.13 3.52 9.87
C GLN A 262 5.20 2.85 8.49
N VAL A 263 4.24 1.98 8.18
CA VAL A 263 4.23 1.22 6.93
C VAL A 263 3.71 2.07 5.78
N TYR A 264 2.63 2.83 5.99
CA TYR A 264 1.98 3.63 4.95
C TYR A 264 2.52 5.06 4.83
N GLN A 265 3.80 5.25 5.13
CA GLN A 265 4.48 6.53 4.90
C GLN A 265 4.83 6.72 3.42
N VAL A 266 4.77 7.97 2.97
CA VAL A 266 5.20 8.39 1.64
C VAL A 266 6.65 7.99 1.34
N ARG A 267 7.48 7.87 2.39
CA ARG A 267 8.86 7.34 2.34
C ARG A 267 8.94 5.97 1.66
N ASN A 268 7.92 5.13 1.86
CA ASN A 268 7.88 3.74 1.41
C ASN A 268 7.24 3.57 0.02
N LEU A 269 6.72 4.66 -0.57
CA LEU A 269 6.14 4.68 -1.92
C LEU A 269 6.96 3.93 -3.00
N PRO A 270 8.30 4.11 -3.12
CA PRO A 270 9.06 3.40 -4.16
C PRO A 270 9.02 1.87 -3.99
N TYR A 271 8.92 1.35 -2.75
CA TYR A 271 8.82 -0.08 -2.51
C TYR A 271 7.46 -0.64 -2.92
N PHE A 272 6.37 0.10 -2.67
CA PHE A 272 5.04 -0.29 -3.13
C PHE A 272 4.97 -0.36 -4.66
N ILE A 273 5.55 0.62 -5.34
CA ILE A 273 5.65 0.63 -6.82
C ILE A 273 6.49 -0.54 -7.30
N LEU A 274 7.59 -0.87 -6.62
CA LEU A 274 8.44 -2.02 -6.97
C LEU A 274 7.68 -3.35 -6.86
N VAL A 275 6.96 -3.58 -5.77
CA VAL A 275 6.15 -4.81 -5.58
C VAL A 275 5.06 -4.90 -6.65
N PHE A 276 4.36 -3.81 -6.92
CA PHE A 276 3.36 -3.73 -7.99
C PHE A 276 3.98 -4.02 -9.38
N GLY A 277 5.16 -3.44 -9.65
CA GLY A 277 5.93 -3.65 -10.86
C GLY A 277 6.31 -5.12 -11.06
N ILE A 278 6.79 -5.80 -10.02
CA ILE A 278 7.16 -7.23 -10.08
C ILE A 278 5.95 -8.09 -10.46
N ILE A 279 4.81 -7.86 -9.80
CA ILE A 279 3.57 -8.61 -10.01
C ILE A 279 3.02 -8.40 -11.43
N THR A 280 2.93 -7.14 -11.87
CA THR A 280 2.43 -6.80 -13.22
C THR A 280 3.34 -7.36 -14.31
N LEU A 281 4.67 -7.31 -14.12
CA LEU A 281 5.63 -7.85 -15.07
C LEU A 281 5.54 -9.38 -15.17
N ALA A 282 5.33 -10.08 -14.05
CA ALA A 282 5.13 -11.53 -14.04
C ALA A 282 3.88 -11.94 -14.82
N MET A 283 2.74 -11.27 -14.60
CA MET A 283 1.51 -11.53 -15.35
C MET A 283 1.66 -11.20 -16.83
N LYS A 284 2.39 -10.12 -17.15
CA LYS A 284 2.68 -9.74 -18.53
C LYS A 284 3.54 -10.78 -19.23
N TYR A 285 4.53 -11.31 -18.54
CA TYR A 285 5.38 -12.39 -19.02
C TYR A 285 4.56 -13.65 -19.31
N ASN A 286 3.72 -14.08 -18.36
CA ASN A 286 2.79 -15.22 -18.55
C ASN A 286 1.91 -15.06 -19.79
N ALA A 287 1.30 -13.87 -19.95
CA ALA A 287 0.48 -13.54 -21.11
C ALA A 287 1.29 -13.56 -22.43
N GLY A 288 2.55 -13.12 -22.38
CA GLY A 288 3.47 -13.17 -23.51
C GLY A 288 3.77 -14.61 -23.95
N VAL A 289 4.18 -15.46 -23.00
CA VAL A 289 4.50 -16.88 -23.25
C VAL A 289 3.29 -17.61 -23.82
N THR A 290 2.11 -17.46 -23.22
CA THR A 290 0.87 -18.10 -23.69
C THR A 290 0.47 -17.61 -25.09
N THR A 291 0.63 -16.32 -25.38
CA THR A 291 0.38 -15.76 -26.72
C THR A 291 1.32 -16.36 -27.77
N VAL A 292 2.61 -16.51 -27.43
CA VAL A 292 3.60 -17.13 -28.32
C VAL A 292 3.26 -18.60 -28.55
N MET A 293 2.99 -19.37 -27.50
CA MET A 293 2.60 -20.79 -27.62
C MET A 293 1.35 -20.97 -28.49
N ASN A 294 0.33 -20.14 -28.28
CA ASN A 294 -0.93 -20.23 -29.03
C ASN A 294 -0.82 -19.76 -30.49
N SER A 295 0.33 -19.20 -30.89
CA SER A 295 0.55 -18.68 -32.24
C SER A 295 1.18 -19.66 -33.23
N TYR A 296 1.50 -20.87 -32.74
CA TYR A 296 2.03 -21.98 -33.51
C TYR A 296 1.20 -23.24 -33.21
N LYS A 297 1.17 -24.17 -34.15
CA LYS A 297 0.64 -25.53 -33.99
C LYS A 297 1.77 -26.56 -33.95
N ASP A 298 2.84 -26.32 -34.70
CA ASP A 298 3.99 -27.21 -34.77
C ASP A 298 4.91 -27.10 -33.54
N GLU A 299 5.22 -28.23 -32.90
CA GLU A 299 5.99 -28.23 -31.64
C GLU A 299 7.42 -27.71 -31.82
N GLU A 300 8.06 -27.90 -32.97
CA GLU A 300 9.40 -27.37 -33.23
C GLU A 300 9.39 -25.84 -33.25
N ASN A 301 8.43 -25.25 -33.95
CA ASN A 301 8.26 -23.81 -34.01
C ASN A 301 7.92 -23.23 -32.63
N ILE A 302 7.08 -23.93 -31.84
CA ILE A 302 6.80 -23.58 -30.44
C ILE A 302 8.10 -23.56 -29.62
N GLN A 303 8.91 -24.62 -29.69
CA GLN A 303 10.15 -24.70 -28.93
C GLN A 303 11.15 -23.61 -29.32
N GLN A 304 11.33 -23.37 -30.63
CA GLN A 304 12.22 -22.32 -31.12
C GLN A 304 11.74 -20.92 -30.67
N ALA A 305 10.44 -20.65 -30.76
CA ALA A 305 9.84 -19.39 -30.32
C ALA A 305 9.97 -19.20 -28.81
N ILE A 306 9.75 -20.23 -27.99
CA ILE A 306 9.96 -20.19 -26.54
C ILE A 306 11.42 -19.91 -26.21
N ARG A 307 12.38 -20.63 -26.80
CA ARG A 307 13.82 -20.40 -26.55
C ARG A 307 14.23 -18.97 -26.90
N LYS A 308 13.74 -18.44 -28.04
CA LYS A 308 13.99 -17.05 -28.45
C LYS A 308 13.36 -16.06 -27.47
N PHE A 309 12.12 -16.30 -27.06
CA PHE A 309 11.39 -15.47 -26.09
C PHE A 309 12.09 -15.44 -24.71
N LEU A 310 12.55 -16.60 -24.22
CA LEU A 310 13.31 -16.72 -22.97
C LEU A 310 14.62 -15.94 -23.04
N ARG A 311 15.38 -16.11 -24.12
CA ARG A 311 16.68 -15.43 -24.30
C ARG A 311 16.54 -13.90 -24.34
N TRP A 312 15.52 -13.39 -25.02
CA TRP A 312 15.31 -11.94 -25.17
C TRP A 312 14.66 -11.29 -23.94
N ASN A 313 14.02 -12.08 -23.07
CA ASN A 313 13.41 -11.61 -21.82
C ASN A 313 14.20 -11.99 -20.57
N PHE A 314 15.50 -12.31 -20.69
CA PHE A 314 16.35 -12.65 -19.55
C PHE A 314 16.34 -11.55 -18.45
N LEU A 315 16.49 -10.28 -18.84
CA LEU A 315 16.49 -9.16 -17.89
C LEU A 315 15.14 -8.97 -17.17
N PRO A 316 13.98 -8.92 -17.86
CA PRO A 316 12.68 -8.92 -17.18
C PRO A 316 12.45 -10.08 -16.21
N ILE A 317 12.95 -11.28 -16.53
CA ILE A 317 12.84 -12.46 -15.66
C ILE A 317 13.69 -12.28 -14.40
N LEU A 318 14.90 -11.71 -14.51
CA LEU A 318 15.76 -11.47 -13.36
C LEU A 318 15.16 -10.44 -12.39
N VAL A 319 14.50 -9.39 -12.93
CA VAL A 319 13.88 -8.32 -12.14
C VAL A 319 12.57 -8.77 -11.48
N SER A 320 11.86 -9.75 -12.04
CA SER A 320 10.61 -10.27 -11.48
C SER A 320 10.76 -11.73 -11.03
N PRO A 321 11.05 -11.98 -9.73
CA PRO A 321 11.15 -13.34 -9.19
C PRO A 321 9.89 -14.19 -9.40
N LEU A 322 8.71 -13.56 -9.41
CA LEU A 322 7.45 -14.24 -9.68
C LEU A 322 7.37 -14.83 -11.11
N ALA A 323 8.07 -14.23 -12.08
CA ALA A 323 8.16 -14.75 -13.45
C ALA A 323 8.95 -16.08 -13.54
N TRP A 324 9.72 -16.44 -12.50
CA TRP A 324 10.51 -17.67 -12.49
C TRP A 324 9.64 -18.94 -12.49
N ILE A 325 8.41 -18.84 -11.98
CA ILE A 325 7.43 -19.93 -12.03
C ILE A 325 7.14 -20.30 -13.49
N ASP A 326 6.88 -19.29 -14.33
CA ASP A 326 6.55 -19.53 -15.74
C ASP A 326 7.79 -19.82 -16.59
N PHE A 327 8.95 -19.27 -16.22
CA PHE A 327 10.24 -19.70 -16.76
C PHE A 327 10.47 -21.20 -16.51
N GLY A 328 10.25 -21.66 -15.28
CA GLY A 328 10.37 -23.07 -14.91
C GLY A 328 9.42 -23.98 -15.67
N LYS A 329 8.14 -23.58 -15.82
CA LYS A 329 7.17 -24.30 -16.67
C LYS A 329 7.62 -24.39 -18.12
N SER A 330 8.16 -23.30 -18.67
CA SER A 330 8.64 -23.23 -20.05
C SER A 330 9.84 -24.16 -20.26
N ASN A 331 10.82 -24.14 -19.36
CA ASN A 331 11.97 -25.06 -19.41
C ASN A 331 11.57 -26.51 -19.20
N LYS A 332 10.65 -26.81 -18.27
CA LYS A 332 10.11 -28.16 -18.07
C LYS A 332 9.43 -28.68 -19.32
N ARG A 333 8.73 -27.83 -20.07
CA ARG A 333 8.16 -28.18 -21.38
C ARG A 333 9.26 -28.50 -22.39
N LEU A 334 10.27 -27.63 -22.52
CA LEU A 334 11.39 -27.84 -23.45
C LEU A 334 12.08 -29.19 -23.19
N TYR A 335 12.32 -29.52 -21.92
CA TYR A 335 12.88 -30.81 -21.52
C TYR A 335 11.92 -31.98 -21.78
N LYS A 336 10.63 -31.84 -21.48
CA LYS A 336 9.62 -32.89 -21.72
C LYS A 336 9.61 -33.34 -23.18
N TYR A 337 9.75 -32.40 -24.11
CA TYR A 337 9.72 -32.66 -25.55
C TYR A 337 11.13 -32.75 -26.17
N GLU A 338 12.16 -32.87 -25.34
CA GLU A 338 13.51 -33.17 -25.79
C GLU A 338 13.52 -34.59 -26.37
N GLY A 339 13.93 -34.73 -27.63
CA GLY A 339 13.92 -36.01 -28.34
C GLY A 339 12.67 -36.30 -29.18
N ARG A 340 11.56 -35.57 -29.01
CA ARG A 340 10.33 -35.73 -29.84
C ARG A 340 10.60 -35.56 -31.34
N LEU A 341 11.57 -34.69 -31.67
CA LEU A 341 11.87 -34.24 -33.03
C LEU A 341 13.06 -34.97 -33.66
N LEU A 342 13.50 -36.10 -33.09
CA LEU A 342 14.61 -36.86 -33.66
C LEU A 342 14.17 -37.58 -34.95
N PRO A 343 14.99 -37.56 -36.00
CA PRO A 343 14.69 -38.28 -37.22
C PRO A 343 14.73 -39.81 -36.99
N PRO A 344 14.02 -40.60 -37.82
CA PRO A 344 14.06 -42.06 -37.73
C PRO A 344 15.46 -42.67 -37.85
N ASP A 345 16.33 -42.02 -38.64
CA ASP A 345 17.74 -42.37 -38.78
C ASP A 345 18.61 -41.11 -38.97
N ASN A 346 19.94 -41.29 -38.83
CA ASN A 346 20.92 -40.22 -39.01
C ASN A 346 21.34 -40.01 -40.48
N SER A 347 20.60 -40.55 -41.46
CA SER A 347 20.99 -40.49 -42.87
C SER A 347 20.83 -39.10 -43.50
N GLY A 348 20.15 -38.18 -42.81
CA GLY A 348 19.87 -36.82 -43.29
C GLY A 348 18.87 -36.74 -44.45
N ASN A 349 18.29 -37.87 -44.88
CA ASN A 349 17.36 -37.92 -46.01
C ASN A 349 15.88 -37.76 -45.59
N TRP A 350 15.60 -37.65 -44.29
CA TRP A 350 14.24 -37.50 -43.76
C TRP A 350 13.87 -36.03 -43.60
N LEU A 351 12.75 -35.66 -44.21
CA LEU A 351 12.14 -34.35 -44.08
C LEU A 351 10.91 -34.44 -43.18
N ARG A 352 10.92 -33.70 -42.06
CA ARG A 352 9.75 -33.59 -41.17
C ARG A 352 8.70 -32.67 -41.78
N ILE A 353 7.44 -33.08 -41.77
CA ILE A 353 6.36 -32.22 -42.25
C ILE A 353 5.96 -31.23 -41.16
N ASN A 354 6.06 -29.94 -41.48
CA ASN A 354 5.69 -28.86 -40.56
C ASN A 354 4.16 -28.67 -40.48
N ARG A 355 3.59 -28.79 -39.27
CA ARG A 355 2.13 -28.71 -39.05
C ARG A 355 1.53 -27.32 -39.24
N ASP A 356 2.32 -26.24 -39.14
CA ASP A 356 1.82 -24.87 -39.31
C ASP A 356 1.36 -24.60 -40.75
N ASN A 357 1.96 -25.28 -41.73
CA ASN A 357 1.71 -25.06 -43.16
C ASN A 357 0.90 -26.20 -43.83
N ALA A 358 0.61 -27.29 -43.11
CA ALA A 358 0.17 -28.56 -43.71
C ALA A 358 -1.20 -29.07 -43.22
N ASP A 359 -2.02 -28.22 -42.60
CA ASP A 359 -3.25 -28.60 -41.88
C ASP A 359 -4.24 -29.44 -42.73
N SER A 360 -4.38 -29.14 -44.03
CA SER A 360 -5.21 -29.92 -44.95
C SER A 360 -4.54 -31.20 -45.48
N LYS A 361 -3.20 -31.25 -45.47
CA LYS A 361 -2.40 -32.38 -45.96
C LYS A 361 -2.16 -33.44 -44.88
N MET A 362 -2.20 -33.08 -43.59
CA MET A 362 -2.02 -34.04 -42.48
C MET A 362 -3.01 -35.21 -42.51
N ARG A 363 -4.27 -34.96 -42.93
CA ARG A 363 -5.29 -36.01 -43.07
C ARG A 363 -4.94 -37.07 -44.12
N ASN A 364 -4.00 -36.79 -45.02
CA ASN A 364 -3.58 -37.75 -46.04
C ASN A 364 -2.54 -38.75 -45.50
N TYR A 365 -1.92 -38.47 -44.35
CA TYR A 365 -0.87 -39.30 -43.76
C TYR A 365 -1.34 -40.12 -42.56
N LEU A 366 -2.47 -39.75 -41.94
CA LEU A 366 -2.96 -40.31 -40.69
C LEU A 366 -4.27 -41.06 -40.91
N ASP A 367 -4.40 -42.24 -40.31
CA ASP A 367 -5.63 -43.02 -40.31
C ASP A 367 -6.71 -42.41 -39.37
N ALA A 368 -7.97 -42.78 -39.57
CA ALA A 368 -9.10 -42.31 -38.77
C ALA A 368 -8.93 -42.59 -37.26
N GLY A 369 -8.32 -43.72 -36.89
CA GLY A 369 -8.00 -44.02 -35.49
C GLY A 369 -6.94 -43.08 -34.91
N GLN A 370 -5.89 -42.80 -35.69
CA GLN A 370 -4.80 -41.89 -35.31
C GLN A 370 -5.27 -40.43 -35.20
N LEU A 371 -6.12 -39.98 -36.14
CA LEU A 371 -6.76 -38.67 -36.04
C LEU A 371 -7.61 -38.52 -34.78
N MET A 372 -8.25 -39.61 -34.31
CA MET A 372 -8.98 -39.58 -33.06
C MET A 372 -8.03 -39.51 -31.86
N GLU A 373 -6.90 -40.23 -31.87
CA GLU A 373 -5.86 -40.16 -30.83
C GLU A 373 -5.32 -38.73 -30.65
N GLU A 374 -5.07 -38.02 -31.75
CA GLU A 374 -4.65 -36.61 -31.72
C GLU A 374 -5.76 -35.69 -31.23
N LYS A 375 -7.00 -35.92 -31.68
CA LYS A 375 -8.16 -35.09 -31.29
C LYS A 375 -8.43 -35.14 -29.78
N ILE A 376 -8.17 -36.27 -29.12
CA ILE A 376 -8.33 -36.43 -27.68
C ILE A 376 -7.03 -36.13 -26.89
N ASN A 377 -5.96 -35.67 -27.56
CA ASN A 377 -4.62 -35.44 -27.00
C ASN A 377 -4.05 -36.67 -26.27
N SER A 378 -4.28 -37.87 -26.81
CA SER A 378 -3.72 -39.11 -26.25
C SER A 378 -2.31 -39.38 -26.76
N ARG A 379 -2.17 -39.32 -28.10
CA ARG A 379 -0.96 -39.59 -28.84
C ARG A 379 -0.92 -38.72 -30.08
N ASP A 380 0.20 -38.05 -30.28
CA ASP A 380 0.50 -37.27 -31.47
C ASP A 380 1.45 -38.05 -32.39
N TYR A 381 1.43 -37.75 -33.69
CA TYR A 381 2.29 -38.41 -34.66
C TYR A 381 3.18 -37.43 -35.42
N GLU A 382 4.49 -37.58 -35.32
CA GLU A 382 5.43 -36.86 -36.17
C GLU A 382 5.58 -37.57 -37.52
N VAL A 383 5.29 -36.85 -38.60
CA VAL A 383 5.33 -37.38 -39.97
C VAL A 383 6.67 -37.03 -40.61
N TRP A 384 7.43 -38.05 -40.98
CA TRP A 384 8.71 -37.92 -41.69
C TRP A 384 8.60 -38.54 -43.08
N VAL A 385 9.02 -37.81 -44.10
CA VAL A 385 9.05 -38.29 -45.49
C VAL A 385 10.49 -38.34 -45.97
N ASN A 386 10.91 -39.48 -46.50
CA ASN A 386 12.26 -39.63 -47.06
C ASN A 386 12.33 -38.97 -48.45
N SER A 387 13.25 -38.03 -48.63
CA SER A 387 13.41 -37.27 -49.88
C SER A 387 13.86 -38.11 -51.08
N LYS A 388 14.43 -39.30 -50.87
CA LYS A 388 14.93 -40.18 -51.94
C LYS A 388 13.96 -41.30 -52.29
N THR A 389 13.34 -41.91 -51.27
CA THR A 389 12.46 -43.07 -51.46
C THR A 389 10.98 -42.72 -51.43
N ASN A 390 10.61 -41.48 -51.05
CA ASN A 390 9.23 -41.07 -50.74
C ASN A 390 8.54 -41.94 -49.67
N GLU A 391 9.31 -42.72 -48.91
CA GLU A 391 8.79 -43.50 -47.79
C GLU A 391 8.34 -42.56 -46.66
N THR A 392 7.17 -42.81 -46.09
CA THR A 392 6.65 -42.04 -44.95
C THR A 392 6.76 -42.87 -43.67
N LYS A 393 7.36 -42.30 -42.63
CA LYS A 393 7.42 -42.89 -41.28
C LYS A 393 6.67 -42.01 -40.29
N LEU A 394 5.83 -42.66 -39.48
CA LEU A 394 5.07 -42.04 -38.41
C LEU A 394 5.73 -42.39 -37.07
N ILE A 395 6.20 -41.39 -36.33
CA ILE A 395 6.76 -41.57 -34.98
C ILE A 395 5.69 -41.17 -33.96
N PRO A 396 5.17 -42.09 -33.14
CA PRO A 396 4.18 -41.78 -32.11
C PRO A 396 4.83 -41.07 -30.91
N TRP A 397 4.14 -40.06 -30.38
CA TRP A 397 4.50 -39.34 -29.17
C TRP A 397 3.35 -39.35 -28.18
N ASP A 398 3.54 -40.02 -27.05
CA ASP A 398 2.51 -40.16 -26.02
C ASP A 398 2.39 -38.88 -25.17
N GLU A 399 1.28 -38.15 -25.36
CA GLU A 399 0.98 -36.94 -24.61
C GLU A 399 0.38 -37.25 -23.24
N ASN A 400 -0.64 -38.12 -23.24
CA ASN A 400 -1.37 -38.50 -22.04
C ASN A 400 -1.09 -39.95 -21.65
N LYS A 401 -0.71 -40.14 -20.38
CA LYS A 401 -0.45 -41.47 -19.80
C LYS A 401 -1.71 -42.12 -19.22
N THR A 402 -2.80 -41.38 -19.02
CA THR A 402 -4.04 -41.91 -18.44
C THR A 402 -4.91 -42.64 -19.47
N ILE A 403 -4.72 -42.36 -20.75
CA ILE A 403 -5.45 -43.00 -21.84
C ILE A 403 -4.65 -44.22 -22.28
N GLU A 404 -5.30 -45.37 -22.33
CA GLU A 404 -4.64 -46.64 -22.67
C GLU A 404 -5.02 -47.13 -24.07
N LEU A 405 -4.29 -48.15 -24.51
CA LEU A 405 -4.58 -48.88 -25.75
C LEU A 405 -5.90 -49.63 -25.59
N CYS A 406 -6.83 -49.41 -26.52
CA CYS A 406 -8.09 -50.15 -26.53
C CYS A 406 -7.82 -51.62 -26.87
N PRO A 407 -8.37 -52.58 -26.11
CA PRO A 407 -8.19 -54.00 -26.41
C PRO A 407 -8.84 -54.45 -27.73
N GLN A 408 -9.83 -53.69 -28.23
CA GLN A 408 -10.55 -54.03 -29.45
C GLN A 408 -9.96 -53.38 -30.71
N CYS A 409 -9.68 -52.08 -30.68
CA CYS A 409 -9.20 -51.35 -31.87
C CYS A 409 -7.72 -51.01 -31.84
N HIS A 410 -6.99 -51.34 -30.76
CA HIS A 410 -5.56 -51.09 -30.55
C HIS A 410 -5.08 -49.64 -30.63
N TYR A 411 -5.96 -48.68 -30.94
CA TYR A 411 -5.70 -47.24 -30.76
C TYR A 411 -5.76 -46.85 -29.29
N LYS A 412 -4.90 -45.93 -28.89
CA LYS A 412 -4.80 -45.35 -27.56
C LYS A 412 -5.92 -44.34 -27.31
N THR A 413 -7.15 -44.82 -27.29
CA THR A 413 -8.37 -44.01 -27.15
C THR A 413 -9.27 -44.50 -26.01
N PHE A 414 -8.74 -45.35 -25.13
CA PHE A 414 -9.45 -45.95 -24.01
C PHE A 414 -9.31 -45.08 -22.75
N GLU A 415 -10.38 -44.40 -22.37
CA GLU A 415 -10.47 -43.62 -21.14
C GLU A 415 -11.05 -44.46 -20.02
N LYS A 416 -10.29 -44.57 -18.92
CA LYS A 416 -10.71 -45.27 -17.71
C LYS A 416 -11.40 -44.33 -16.73
N ASP A 417 -12.14 -44.91 -15.80
CA ASP A 417 -12.73 -44.23 -14.64
C ASP A 417 -13.76 -43.14 -14.98
N LEU A 418 -14.44 -43.26 -16.13
CA LEU A 418 -15.56 -42.38 -16.45
C LEU A 418 -16.74 -42.69 -15.53
N ARG A 419 -17.49 -41.64 -15.17
CA ARG A 419 -18.63 -41.74 -14.26
C ARG A 419 -19.88 -41.22 -14.94
N LYS A 420 -20.95 -41.99 -14.88
CA LYS A 420 -22.28 -41.59 -15.33
C LYS A 420 -23.22 -41.56 -14.15
N THR A 421 -23.76 -40.39 -13.83
CA THR A 421 -24.78 -40.27 -12.78
C THR A 421 -26.07 -40.94 -13.25
N ILE A 422 -26.48 -42.01 -12.56
CA ILE A 422 -27.79 -42.66 -12.76
C ILE A 422 -28.84 -41.87 -11.97
N THR A 423 -28.54 -41.59 -10.70
CA THR A 423 -29.43 -40.85 -9.80
C THR A 423 -28.66 -39.76 -9.10
N LYS A 424 -29.09 -38.50 -9.26
CA LYS A 424 -28.45 -37.35 -8.61
C LYS A 424 -28.64 -37.43 -7.09
N ALA A 425 -27.58 -37.17 -6.33
CA ALA A 425 -27.65 -37.05 -4.88
C ALA A 425 -28.55 -35.86 -4.49
N THR A 426 -29.36 -36.04 -3.45
CA THR A 426 -30.20 -35.00 -2.85
C THR A 426 -29.65 -34.63 -1.47
N TYR A 427 -30.27 -33.66 -0.79
CA TYR A 427 -29.94 -33.35 0.61
C TYR A 427 -30.42 -34.45 1.58
N SER A 428 -31.38 -35.27 1.17
CA SER A 428 -31.98 -36.34 1.98
C SER A 428 -31.43 -37.73 1.66
N SER A 429 -30.98 -38.00 0.43
CA SER A 429 -30.47 -39.31 0.00
C SER A 429 -29.18 -39.18 -0.82
N GLY A 430 -28.31 -40.18 -0.67
CA GLY A 430 -27.17 -40.36 -1.58
C GLY A 430 -27.63 -40.60 -3.02
N GLY A 431 -26.76 -40.32 -3.98
CA GLY A 431 -26.99 -40.63 -5.38
C GLY A 431 -26.43 -41.99 -5.77
N LEU A 432 -26.61 -42.37 -7.02
CA LEU A 432 -26.01 -43.55 -7.65
C LEU A 432 -25.27 -43.13 -8.92
N GLU A 433 -24.02 -43.55 -9.02
CA GLU A 433 -23.19 -43.36 -10.21
C GLU A 433 -22.71 -44.72 -10.75
N GLU A 434 -22.64 -44.86 -12.06
CA GLU A 434 -21.99 -45.99 -12.73
C GLU A 434 -20.58 -45.59 -13.11
N LYS A 435 -19.61 -46.44 -12.75
CA LYS A 435 -18.22 -46.30 -13.19
C LYS A 435 -18.00 -47.18 -14.42
N TYR A 436 -17.51 -46.63 -15.51
CA TYR A 436 -17.29 -47.35 -16.74
C TYR A 436 -16.05 -46.82 -17.48
N ASP A 437 -15.48 -47.67 -18.33
CA ASP A 437 -14.42 -47.29 -19.25
C ASP A 437 -15.00 -47.22 -20.66
N LEU A 438 -14.51 -46.29 -21.49
CA LEU A 438 -15.01 -46.09 -22.86
C LEU A 438 -13.84 -45.82 -23.82
N CYS A 439 -13.87 -46.51 -24.95
CA CYS A 439 -13.09 -46.15 -26.12
C CYS A 439 -13.82 -45.08 -26.92
N LYS A 440 -13.21 -43.90 -27.06
CA LYS A 440 -13.80 -42.79 -27.85
C LYS A 440 -13.81 -43.01 -29.36
N TYR A 441 -13.01 -43.95 -29.86
CA TYR A 441 -12.96 -44.28 -31.28
C TYR A 441 -13.96 -45.36 -31.67
N CYS A 442 -13.84 -46.58 -31.12
CA CYS A 442 -14.69 -47.71 -31.50
C CYS A 442 -15.95 -47.87 -30.63
N GLY A 443 -16.10 -47.08 -29.56
CA GLY A 443 -17.25 -47.16 -28.66
C GLY A 443 -17.25 -48.35 -27.70
N TYR A 444 -16.17 -49.13 -27.65
CA TYR A 444 -16.03 -50.26 -26.72
C TYR A 444 -16.12 -49.79 -25.26
N THR A 445 -16.98 -50.42 -24.46
CA THR A 445 -17.22 -50.07 -23.06
C THR A 445 -17.02 -51.25 -22.11
N ILE A 446 -16.51 -50.95 -20.91
CA ILE A 446 -16.44 -51.89 -19.78
C ILE A 446 -17.13 -51.23 -18.58
N SER A 447 -18.21 -51.81 -18.06
CA SER A 447 -18.84 -51.31 -16.84
C SER A 447 -18.22 -51.96 -15.60
N HIS A 448 -17.84 -51.14 -14.63
CA HIS A 448 -17.28 -51.56 -13.33
C HIS A 448 -18.33 -51.59 -12.22
N GLY A 449 -19.61 -51.46 -12.58
CA GLY A 449 -20.74 -51.47 -11.65
C GLY A 449 -21.09 -50.11 -11.05
N THR A 450 -22.07 -50.11 -10.15
CA THR A 450 -22.63 -48.91 -9.53
C THR A 450 -22.00 -48.61 -8.17
N GLN A 451 -21.74 -47.34 -7.91
CA GLN A 451 -21.25 -46.80 -6.65
C GLN A 451 -22.24 -45.77 -6.10
N SER A 452 -22.40 -45.72 -4.77
CA SER A 452 -23.24 -44.72 -4.12
C SER A 452 -22.46 -43.43 -3.89
N THR A 453 -23.06 -42.29 -4.25
CA THR A 453 -22.49 -40.97 -4.01
C THR A 453 -23.04 -40.36 -2.72
N PRO A 454 -22.21 -39.62 -1.94
CA PRO A 454 -22.66 -38.98 -0.71
C PRO A 454 -23.73 -37.91 -0.96
N ARG A 455 -24.61 -37.72 0.02
CA ARG A 455 -25.66 -36.67 -0.02
C ARG A 455 -25.05 -35.26 -0.07
N LEU A 456 -25.78 -34.32 -0.66
CA LEU A 456 -25.36 -32.92 -0.71
C LEU A 456 -25.34 -32.28 0.68
N VAL A 457 -24.34 -31.44 0.96
CA VAL A 457 -24.20 -30.67 2.21
C VAL A 457 -24.40 -29.19 1.90
N ARG A 458 -25.19 -28.48 2.72
CA ARG A 458 -25.40 -27.03 2.57
C ARG A 458 -24.16 -26.28 3.03
N SER A 459 -23.52 -25.51 2.14
CA SER A 459 -22.48 -24.57 2.50
C SER A 459 -23.11 -23.30 3.11
N SER A 460 -22.66 -22.90 4.30
CA SER A 460 -23.03 -21.63 4.93
C SER A 460 -22.19 -20.49 4.33
N SER A 461 -22.74 -19.79 3.35
CA SER A 461 -22.18 -18.53 2.85
C SER A 461 -22.74 -17.35 3.65
N SER A 462 -21.89 -16.67 4.41
CA SER A 462 -22.16 -15.35 4.99
C SER A 462 -22.23 -14.30 3.89
N SER A 463 -23.45 -13.88 3.54
CA SER A 463 -23.72 -12.76 2.65
C SER A 463 -23.73 -11.44 3.43
N SER A 464 -22.67 -10.65 3.32
CA SER A 464 -22.64 -9.26 3.74
C SER A 464 -23.25 -8.38 2.65
N SER A 465 -24.45 -7.88 2.93
CA SER A 465 -25.20 -6.91 2.13
C SER A 465 -24.51 -5.54 2.14
N GLY A 466 -24.06 -5.08 0.98
CA GLY A 466 -23.59 -3.71 0.76
C GLY A 466 -24.76 -2.73 0.70
N GLY A 467 -24.78 -1.76 1.62
CA GLY A 467 -25.71 -0.63 1.63
C GLY A 467 -25.09 0.59 0.95
N SER A 468 -25.71 1.05 -0.13
CA SER A 468 -25.41 2.31 -0.80
C SER A 468 -26.08 3.47 -0.08
N GLY A 469 -25.28 4.43 0.41
CA GLY A 469 -25.75 5.72 0.92
C GLY A 469 -25.18 6.86 0.09
N ARG A 470 -26.05 7.54 -0.68
CA ARG A 470 -25.78 8.86 -1.26
C ARG A 470 -26.11 9.92 -0.22
N SER A 471 -25.31 10.98 -0.12
CA SER A 471 -25.75 12.26 0.43
C SER A 471 -24.95 13.39 -0.22
N SER A 472 -25.71 14.29 -0.81
CA SER A 472 -25.35 15.60 -1.33
C SER A 472 -25.25 16.63 -0.19
N GLY A 473 -24.34 17.60 -0.31
CA GLY A 473 -24.32 18.82 0.51
C GLY A 473 -23.62 19.93 -0.25
N SER A 474 -24.38 20.99 -0.56
CA SER A 474 -23.96 22.21 -1.26
C SER A 474 -23.67 23.35 -0.26
N GLY A 475 -22.95 24.37 -0.73
CA GLY A 475 -22.85 25.72 -0.13
C GLY A 475 -21.41 26.06 0.28
N GLY A 476 -20.83 27.23 0.04
CA GLY A 476 -21.27 28.54 -0.43
C GLY A 476 -20.21 29.55 0.07
N GLY A 477 -19.75 30.50 -0.75
CA GLY A 477 -18.68 31.45 -0.37
C GLY A 477 -19.19 32.78 0.22
N SER A 478 -18.29 33.57 0.84
CA SER A 478 -18.02 35.00 0.57
C SER A 478 -17.02 35.62 1.59
N PHE A 479 -16.53 36.81 1.25
CA PHE A 479 -15.32 37.56 1.65
C PHE A 479 -15.35 38.37 2.97
N GLY A 480 -14.16 38.78 3.45
CA GLY A 480 -13.89 40.21 3.75
C GLY A 480 -13.17 40.54 5.07
N GLY A 481 -12.11 41.37 4.98
CA GLY A 481 -11.71 42.31 6.04
C GLY A 481 -10.32 42.10 6.64
N GLY A 482 -9.36 42.95 6.28
CA GLY A 482 -8.09 43.09 7.00
C GLY A 482 -8.09 44.32 7.92
N SER A 483 -7.15 44.37 8.88
CA SER A 483 -6.42 45.55 9.38
C SER A 483 -5.38 45.14 10.45
N SER A 484 -4.08 45.26 10.10
CA SER A 484 -2.90 45.58 10.95
C SER A 484 -2.76 44.94 12.34
N GLY A 485 -1.88 44.00 12.65
CA GLY A 485 -0.96 43.16 11.87
C GLY A 485 0.24 42.75 12.76
N GLY A 486 0.59 41.48 12.65
CA GLY A 486 1.64 40.75 13.35
C GLY A 486 1.38 39.25 13.14
N GLY A 487 2.36 38.52 12.62
CA GLY A 487 2.25 37.08 12.36
C GLY A 487 2.01 36.27 13.64
N GLY A 488 1.13 35.27 13.55
CA GLY A 488 0.79 34.37 14.66
C GLY A 488 0.80 32.90 14.26
N ALA A 489 1.69 32.13 14.87
CA ALA A 489 1.88 30.71 14.59
C ALA A 489 1.40 29.86 15.76
N GLY A 490 0.45 28.95 15.55
CA GLY A 490 -0.09 28.11 16.62
C GLY A 490 -0.41 26.69 16.20
N GLY A 491 -0.72 25.86 17.20
CA GLY A 491 -1.02 24.45 17.03
C GLY A 491 -1.80 23.87 18.20
N ARG A 492 -2.23 22.61 18.03
CA ARG A 492 -2.91 21.81 19.05
C ARG A 492 -2.13 20.54 19.33
N TRP A 493 -2.25 19.97 20.54
CA TRP A 493 -1.59 18.70 20.90
C TRP A 493 -2.54 17.59 21.34
#